data_AF-A0A135Z2I3-F1
#
_entry.id   AF-A0A135Z2I3-F1
#
_cell.length_a   1.000
_cell.length_b   1.000
_cell.length_c   1.000
_cell.angle_alpha   90.00
_cell.angle_beta   90.00
_cell.angle_gamma   90.00
#
_symmetry.space_group_name_H-M   'P 1'
#
loop_
_entity.id
_entity.type
_entity.pdbx_description
1 polymer ?
#
loop_
_entity_poly.entity_id
_entity_poly.type
_entity_poly.pdbx_seq_one_letter_code
_entity_poly.pdbx_strand_id
1 'polypeptide(L)'
;MKKKATIITVVVVVVLAVGGWLFYRNQQTIPEQFANKNLTTYDPHQTDSVMENHLGMLVNIALGKNSGQIDASSPVFKTDASGTYKYIKPNTAAAKAIYKVYGHNSYDPKDYNNKINSEKLGRVRVTMEGKNSWTLHSKKLTLKFHKTSDGHWATSDGTIWFVSKRDRKLK
;
A
#
# COMPACT_ATOMS: atom_id res chain seq x y z
N MET A 1 17.66 50.22 -14.72
CA MET A 1 18.24 49.13 -13.88
C MET A 1 17.18 48.36 -13.09
N LYS A 2 16.24 49.01 -12.39
CA LYS A 2 15.20 48.34 -11.57
C LYS A 2 14.36 47.28 -12.31
N LYS A 3 13.85 47.57 -13.52
CA LYS A 3 13.08 46.60 -14.33
C LYS A 3 13.86 45.32 -14.68
N LYS A 4 15.15 45.43 -14.98
CA LYS A 4 16.01 44.28 -15.31
C LYS A 4 16.26 43.40 -14.07
N ALA A 5 16.48 44.02 -12.91
CA ALA A 5 16.63 43.30 -11.63
C ALA A 5 15.34 42.56 -11.26
N THR A 6 14.17 43.19 -11.39
CA THR A 6 12.87 42.54 -11.13
C THR A 6 12.63 41.33 -12.04
N ILE A 7 12.95 41.43 -13.34
CA ILE A 7 12.82 40.31 -14.28
C ILE A 7 13.75 39.15 -13.88
N ILE A 8 15.01 39.43 -13.53
CA ILE A 8 15.95 38.41 -13.09
C ILE A 8 15.43 37.71 -11.82
N THR A 9 14.94 38.46 -10.84
CA THR A 9 14.38 37.88 -9.61
C THR A 9 13.18 36.98 -9.91
N VAL A 10 12.25 37.40 -10.77
CA VAL A 10 11.09 36.57 -11.15
C VAL A 10 11.55 35.29 -11.85
N VAL A 11 12.51 35.37 -12.77
CA VAL A 11 13.06 34.19 -13.46
C VAL A 11 13.70 33.22 -12.46
N VAL A 12 14.49 33.72 -11.50
CA VAL A 12 15.11 32.89 -10.47
C VAL A 12 14.06 32.17 -9.61
N VAL A 13 13.00 32.87 -9.19
CA VAL A 13 11.90 32.25 -8.41
C VAL A 13 11.21 31.15 -9.22
N VAL A 14 10.93 31.39 -10.50
CA VAL A 14 10.31 30.38 -11.37
C VAL A 14 11.23 29.17 -11.55
N VAL A 15 12.52 29.37 -11.81
CA VAL A 15 13.49 28.28 -11.95
C VAL A 15 13.60 27.45 -10.68
N LEU A 16 13.65 28.10 -9.50
CA LEU A 16 13.69 27.40 -8.22
C LEU A 16 12.38 26.65 -7.93
N ALA A 17 11.23 27.24 -8.26
CA ALA A 17 9.93 26.57 -8.08
C ALA A 17 9.80 25.34 -8.99
N VAL A 18 10.15 25.47 -10.27
CA VAL A 18 10.13 24.35 -11.23
C VAL A 18 11.16 23.29 -10.86
N GLY A 19 12.38 23.69 -10.53
CA GLY A 19 13.45 22.77 -10.11
C GLY A 19 13.10 22.02 -8.83
N GLY A 20 12.58 22.72 -7.82
CA GLY A 20 12.10 22.13 -6.57
C GLY A 20 10.93 21.18 -6.79
N TRP A 21 9.99 21.54 -7.66
CA TRP A 21 8.87 20.67 -8.03
C TRP A 21 9.33 19.39 -8.75
N LEU A 22 10.25 19.51 -9.71
CA LEU A 22 10.83 18.36 -10.42
C LEU A 22 11.61 17.45 -9.47
N PHE A 23 12.41 18.03 -8.57
CA PHE A 23 13.13 17.27 -7.54
C PHE A 23 12.17 16.52 -6.64
N TYR A 24 11.16 17.22 -6.10
CA TYR A 24 10.12 16.60 -5.27
C TYR A 24 9.42 15.45 -5.99
N ARG A 25 9.05 15.65 -7.26
CA ARG A 25 8.36 14.64 -8.09
C ARG A 25 9.23 13.43 -8.38
N ASN A 26 10.55 13.59 -8.49
CA ASN A 26 11.47 12.51 -8.86
C ASN A 26 12.17 11.82 -7.68
N GLN A 27 12.17 12.43 -6.50
CA GLN A 27 12.77 11.86 -5.29
C GLN A 27 12.17 10.48 -4.98
N GLN A 28 13.05 9.49 -4.82
CA GLN A 28 12.70 8.17 -4.30
C GLN A 28 12.39 8.29 -2.81
N THR A 29 11.23 7.80 -2.40
CA THR A 29 10.75 7.85 -1.00
C THR A 29 10.35 6.47 -0.46
N ILE A 30 10.47 5.46 -1.31
CA ILE A 30 10.33 4.05 -0.97
C ILE A 30 11.72 3.40 -1.09
N PRO A 31 12.22 2.71 -0.05
CA PRO A 31 13.48 1.98 -0.09
C PRO A 31 13.53 0.96 -1.24
N GLU A 32 14.70 0.71 -1.81
CA GLU A 32 14.88 -0.19 -2.96
C GLU A 32 14.32 -1.60 -2.74
N GLN A 33 14.37 -2.09 -1.50
CA GLN A 33 13.83 -3.40 -1.15
C GLN A 33 12.30 -3.50 -1.34
N PHE A 34 11.59 -2.38 -1.46
CA PHE A 34 10.14 -2.31 -1.71
C PHE A 34 9.77 -1.53 -2.98
N ALA A 35 10.68 -0.71 -3.50
CA ALA A 35 10.42 0.09 -4.69
C ALA A 35 10.21 -0.81 -5.93
N ASN A 36 9.17 -0.52 -6.72
CA ASN A 36 8.79 -1.31 -7.89
C ASN A 36 8.45 -2.77 -7.56
N LYS A 37 7.86 -3.00 -6.39
CA LYS A 37 7.38 -4.30 -5.91
C LYS A 37 5.91 -4.24 -5.53
N ASN A 38 5.32 -5.40 -5.33
CA ASN A 38 3.98 -5.55 -4.80
C ASN A 38 4.06 -6.06 -3.37
N LEU A 39 3.13 -5.61 -2.53
CA LEU A 39 2.83 -6.20 -1.23
C LEU A 39 1.46 -6.85 -1.35
N THR A 40 1.39 -8.17 -1.28
CA THR A 40 0.14 -8.93 -1.44
C THR A 40 -0.17 -9.74 -0.20
N THR A 41 -1.45 -9.86 0.15
CA THR A 41 -1.92 -10.73 1.24
C THR A 41 -2.18 -12.17 0.77
N TYR A 42 -1.87 -12.47 -0.49
CA TYR A 42 -1.99 -13.80 -1.08
C TYR A 42 -0.83 -14.07 -2.03
N ASP A 43 -0.17 -15.21 -1.86
CA ASP A 43 0.85 -15.73 -2.75
C ASP A 43 0.54 -17.21 -3.02
N PRO A 44 0.23 -17.60 -4.27
CA PRO A 44 -0.13 -18.99 -4.61
C PRO A 44 1.03 -19.97 -4.44
N HIS A 45 2.26 -19.48 -4.27
CA HIS A 45 3.44 -20.31 -4.04
C HIS A 45 3.70 -20.59 -2.56
N GLN A 46 2.91 -19.99 -1.66
CA GLN A 46 3.01 -20.21 -0.22
C GLN A 46 2.00 -21.26 0.23
N THR A 47 2.33 -21.97 1.30
CA THR A 47 1.41 -22.93 1.93
C THR A 47 0.33 -22.18 2.72
N ASP A 48 -0.88 -22.75 2.81
CA ASP A 48 -1.98 -22.18 3.59
C ASP A 48 -1.59 -21.87 5.05
N SER A 49 -0.66 -22.64 5.65
CA SER A 49 -0.17 -22.41 7.01
C SER A 49 0.62 -21.11 7.20
N VAL A 50 1.09 -20.50 6.11
CA VAL A 50 1.80 -19.22 6.11
C VAL A 50 0.85 -18.07 5.71
N MET A 51 -0.32 -18.41 5.18
CA MET A 51 -1.31 -17.45 4.70
C MET A 51 -2.28 -17.09 5.81
N GLU A 52 -2.04 -15.95 6.47
CA GLU A 52 -2.94 -15.41 7.47
C GLU A 52 -3.48 -14.05 7.01
N ASN A 53 -4.80 -13.94 6.84
CA ASN A 53 -5.44 -12.71 6.37
C ASN A 53 -6.63 -12.34 7.26
N HIS A 54 -6.50 -11.21 7.95
CA HIS A 54 -7.51 -10.64 8.84
C HIS A 54 -8.19 -9.39 8.28
N LEU A 55 -7.97 -9.09 7.00
CA LEU A 55 -8.62 -8.00 6.26
C LEU A 55 -9.92 -8.45 5.59
N GLY A 56 -10.25 -9.74 5.62
CA GLY A 56 -11.45 -10.29 4.99
C GLY A 56 -11.51 -10.21 3.47
N MET A 57 -10.45 -9.72 2.81
CA MET A 57 -10.34 -9.60 1.36
C MET A 57 -8.88 -9.77 0.93
N LEU A 58 -8.67 -10.14 -0.32
CA LEU A 58 -7.35 -10.15 -0.92
C LEU A 58 -6.93 -8.72 -1.29
N VAL A 59 -5.76 -8.29 -0.79
CA VAL A 59 -5.24 -6.94 -1.01
C VAL A 59 -3.87 -7.01 -1.67
N ASN A 60 -3.66 -6.16 -2.67
CA ASN A 60 -2.38 -5.90 -3.31
C ASN A 60 -2.04 -4.41 -3.22
N ILE A 61 -0.85 -4.06 -2.76
CA ILE A 61 -0.32 -2.70 -2.82
C ILE A 61 0.84 -2.69 -3.80
N ALA A 62 0.61 -2.10 -4.98
CA ALA A 62 1.64 -1.89 -5.98
C ALA A 62 2.44 -0.63 -5.67
N LEU A 63 3.74 -0.79 -5.40
CA LEU A 63 4.64 0.30 -5.05
C LEU A 63 5.53 0.70 -6.23
N GLY A 64 5.57 1.98 -6.54
CA GLY A 64 6.60 2.60 -7.39
C GLY A 64 7.82 3.02 -6.56
N LYS A 65 8.64 3.93 -7.11
CA LYS A 65 9.77 4.54 -6.36
C LYS A 65 9.32 5.56 -5.30
N ASN A 66 8.14 6.14 -5.47
CA ASN A 66 7.60 7.19 -4.61
C ASN A 66 6.06 7.33 -4.68
N SER A 67 5.39 6.32 -5.23
CA SER A 67 3.95 6.30 -5.41
C SER A 67 3.41 4.92 -5.15
N GLY A 68 2.10 4.82 -4.97
CA GLY A 68 1.44 3.53 -4.81
C GLY A 68 0.01 3.51 -5.31
N GLN A 69 -0.46 2.29 -5.52
CA GLN A 69 -1.85 1.94 -5.82
C GLN A 69 -2.20 0.76 -4.92
N ILE A 70 -3.44 0.73 -4.43
CA ILE A 70 -3.97 -0.40 -3.69
C ILE A 70 -5.12 -0.99 -4.48
N ASP A 71 -5.12 -2.31 -4.56
CA ASP A 71 -6.17 -3.09 -5.19
C ASP A 71 -6.74 -4.05 -4.14
N ALA A 72 -8.06 -4.12 -4.06
CA ALA A 72 -8.79 -5.07 -3.23
C ALA A 72 -9.65 -5.94 -4.13
N SER A 73 -9.69 -7.23 -3.84
CA SER A 73 -10.40 -8.22 -4.64
C SER A 73 -11.06 -9.24 -3.71
N SER A 74 -11.30 -10.46 -4.21
CA SER A 74 -12.15 -11.49 -3.65
C SER A 74 -12.16 -11.56 -2.12
N PRO A 75 -13.35 -11.72 -1.51
CA PRO A 75 -13.45 -11.92 -0.08
C PRO A 75 -12.69 -13.18 0.35
N VAL A 76 -12.14 -13.16 1.56
CA VAL A 76 -11.49 -14.33 2.18
C VAL A 76 -12.48 -15.03 3.09
N PHE A 77 -12.51 -16.35 3.01
CA PHE A 77 -13.38 -17.21 3.78
C PHE A 77 -12.57 -18.04 4.77
N LYS A 78 -13.16 -18.32 5.93
CA LYS A 78 -12.69 -19.38 6.81
C LYS A 78 -13.67 -20.55 6.73
N THR A 79 -13.16 -21.75 6.57
CA THR A 79 -13.95 -22.97 6.69
C THR A 79 -14.06 -23.31 8.18
N ASP A 80 -15.27 -23.44 8.70
CA ASP A 80 -15.44 -23.91 10.07
C ASP A 80 -15.26 -25.44 10.17
N ALA A 81 -15.29 -25.97 11.39
CA ALA A 81 -15.11 -27.41 11.65
C ALA A 81 -16.17 -28.29 10.96
N SER A 82 -17.28 -27.71 10.48
CA SER A 82 -18.33 -28.41 9.73
C SER A 82 -18.14 -28.37 8.22
N GLY A 83 -17.07 -27.74 7.72
CA GLY A 83 -16.84 -27.55 6.29
C GLY A 83 -17.58 -26.35 5.69
N THR A 84 -18.25 -25.53 6.51
CA THR A 84 -19.04 -24.38 6.04
C THR A 84 -18.15 -23.15 5.88
N TYR A 85 -18.19 -22.52 4.71
CA TYR A 85 -17.50 -21.25 4.46
C TYR A 85 -18.18 -20.09 5.20
N LYS A 86 -17.43 -19.41 6.06
CA LYS A 86 -17.85 -18.20 6.75
C LYS A 86 -16.97 -17.03 6.33
N TYR A 87 -17.62 -15.92 5.97
CA TYR A 87 -16.92 -14.66 5.76
C TYR A 87 -16.21 -14.23 7.04
N ILE A 88 -14.98 -13.78 6.89
CA ILE A 88 -14.31 -13.05 7.96
C ILE A 88 -15.03 -11.70 8.10
N LYS A 89 -15.39 -11.31 9.34
CA LYS A 89 -15.92 -9.97 9.66
C LYS A 89 -14.81 -9.15 10.34
N PRO A 90 -13.91 -8.55 9.56
CA PRO A 90 -12.75 -7.85 10.06
C PRO A 90 -13.14 -6.54 10.74
N ASN A 91 -12.59 -6.31 11.94
CA ASN A 91 -12.81 -5.09 12.73
C ASN A 91 -11.48 -4.44 13.17
N THR A 92 -10.38 -4.84 12.55
CA THR A 92 -9.02 -4.44 12.91
C THR A 92 -8.73 -3.01 12.43
N ALA A 93 -7.73 -2.35 13.02
CA ALA A 93 -7.33 -1.01 12.61
C ALA A 93 -6.81 -1.00 11.15
N ALA A 94 -6.05 -2.03 10.75
CA ALA A 94 -5.53 -2.17 9.39
C ALA A 94 -6.65 -2.36 8.36
N ALA A 95 -7.62 -3.25 8.67
CA ALA A 95 -8.81 -3.45 7.85
C ALA A 95 -9.59 -2.14 7.64
N LYS A 96 -9.92 -1.43 8.73
CA LYS A 96 -10.62 -0.14 8.67
C LYS A 96 -9.84 0.91 7.87
N ALA A 97 -8.52 0.95 8.02
CA ALA A 97 -7.69 1.89 7.26
C ALA A 97 -7.76 1.61 5.76
N ILE A 98 -7.80 0.33 5.35
CA ILE A 98 -7.91 -0.07 3.95
C ILE A 98 -9.30 0.22 3.38
N TYR A 99 -10.38 -0.09 4.12
CA TYR A 99 -11.76 0.18 3.63
C TYR A 99 -12.02 1.66 3.40
N LYS A 100 -11.46 2.51 4.26
CA LYS A 100 -11.53 3.96 4.10
C LYS A 100 -10.88 4.45 2.81
N VAL A 101 -9.88 3.76 2.28
CA VAL A 101 -9.30 4.12 0.97
C VAL A 101 -10.33 4.02 -0.14
N TYR A 102 -11.23 3.05 -0.03
CA TYR A 102 -12.34 2.81 -0.98
C TYR A 102 -13.62 3.55 -0.61
N GLY A 103 -13.62 4.38 0.45
CA GLY A 103 -14.80 5.12 0.89
C GLY A 103 -15.77 4.34 1.79
N HIS A 104 -15.38 3.16 2.29
CA HIS A 104 -16.22 2.33 3.16
C HIS A 104 -15.80 2.48 4.64
N ASN A 105 -16.79 2.52 5.54
CA ASN A 105 -16.55 2.61 6.99
C ASN A 105 -16.39 1.22 7.65
N SER A 106 -16.88 0.18 7.00
CA SER A 106 -16.87 -1.21 7.46
C SER A 106 -16.77 -2.15 6.28
N TYR A 107 -16.39 -3.39 6.55
CA TYR A 107 -16.38 -4.45 5.55
C TYR A 107 -17.79 -4.91 5.17
N ASP A 108 -18.09 -4.93 3.87
CA ASP A 108 -19.19 -5.70 3.27
C ASP A 108 -18.60 -6.59 2.16
N PRO A 109 -18.72 -7.93 2.24
CA PRO A 109 -18.25 -8.83 1.20
C PRO A 109 -18.81 -8.51 -0.20
N LYS A 110 -19.99 -7.92 -0.30
CA LYS A 110 -20.63 -7.56 -1.58
C LYS A 110 -19.87 -6.48 -2.33
N ASP A 111 -19.18 -5.59 -1.61
CA ASP A 111 -18.40 -4.51 -2.19
C ASP A 111 -17.18 -5.03 -2.97
N TYR A 112 -16.73 -6.26 -2.67
CA TYR A 112 -15.50 -6.86 -3.20
C TYR A 112 -15.76 -8.17 -3.96
N ASN A 113 -17.01 -8.48 -4.24
CA ASN A 113 -17.38 -9.72 -4.92
C ASN A 113 -17.11 -9.60 -6.44
N ASN A 114 -16.16 -10.39 -6.95
CA ASN A 114 -15.82 -10.52 -8.38
C ASN A 114 -15.34 -9.24 -9.11
N LYS A 115 -14.96 -8.18 -8.37
CA LYS A 115 -14.40 -6.95 -8.95
C LYS A 115 -13.10 -6.58 -8.25
N ILE A 116 -12.11 -6.18 -9.05
CA ILE A 116 -10.90 -5.54 -8.54
C ILE A 116 -11.24 -4.07 -8.31
N ASN A 117 -11.33 -3.66 -7.05
CA ASN A 117 -11.46 -2.26 -6.67
C ASN A 117 -10.06 -1.68 -6.56
N SER A 118 -9.76 -0.65 -7.36
CA SER A 118 -8.42 -0.07 -7.45
C SER A 118 -8.42 1.41 -7.11
N GLU A 119 -7.51 1.81 -6.22
CA GLU A 119 -7.40 3.18 -5.75
C GLU A 119 -5.96 3.68 -5.77
N LYS A 120 -5.76 4.89 -6.30
CA LYS A 120 -4.45 5.56 -6.27
C LYS A 120 -4.19 6.09 -4.85
N LEU A 121 -3.08 5.66 -4.25
CA LEU A 121 -2.58 6.21 -2.98
C LEU A 121 -1.84 7.53 -3.17
N GLY A 122 -1.42 7.84 -4.41
CA GLY A 122 -0.65 9.03 -4.73
C GLY A 122 0.81 8.88 -4.31
N ARG A 123 1.41 9.94 -3.75
CA ARG A 123 2.78 9.87 -3.23
C ARG A 123 2.81 9.02 -1.96
N VAL A 124 3.73 8.05 -1.94
CA VAL A 124 3.92 7.13 -0.82
C VAL A 124 5.32 7.29 -0.27
N ARG A 125 5.44 7.34 1.04
CA ARG A 125 6.71 7.31 1.77
C ARG A 125 6.74 6.07 2.65
N VAL A 126 7.90 5.44 2.75
CA VAL A 126 8.15 4.38 3.71
C VAL A 126 9.14 4.88 4.76
N THR A 127 8.77 4.75 6.02
CA THR A 127 9.63 5.05 7.17
C THR A 127 10.10 3.74 7.78
N MET A 128 11.40 3.49 7.78
CA MET A 128 11.99 2.35 8.49
C MET A 128 12.14 2.70 9.96
N GLU A 129 11.61 1.86 10.86
CA GLU A 129 11.71 2.04 12.32
C GLU A 129 12.76 1.10 12.93
N GLY A 130 13.38 0.26 12.09
CA GLY A 130 14.41 -0.71 12.45
C GLY A 130 14.52 -1.78 11.37
N LYS A 131 15.27 -2.85 11.65
CA LYS A 131 15.39 -3.99 10.72
C LYS A 131 14.10 -4.82 10.60
N ASN A 132 13.23 -4.74 11.61
CA ASN A 132 12.03 -5.58 11.76
C ASN A 132 10.73 -4.76 11.82
N SER A 133 10.76 -3.46 11.54
CA SER A 133 9.55 -2.62 11.53
C SER A 133 9.67 -1.51 10.51
N TRP A 134 8.58 -1.23 9.82
CA TRP A 134 8.46 -0.10 8.91
C TRP A 134 7.00 0.31 8.72
N THR A 135 6.79 1.55 8.31
CA THR A 135 5.44 2.10 8.13
C THR A 135 5.31 2.69 6.72
N LEU A 136 4.27 2.26 6.01
CA LEU A 136 3.80 2.86 4.76
C LEU A 136 2.94 4.07 5.09
N HIS A 137 3.26 5.21 4.49
CA HIS A 137 2.48 6.44 4.62
C HIS A 137 2.10 7.00 3.26
N SER A 138 0.82 7.31 3.10
CA SER A 138 0.25 8.12 2.02
C SER A 138 -0.84 9.02 2.59
N LYS A 139 -1.40 9.91 1.76
CA LYS A 139 -2.56 10.73 2.18
C LYS A 139 -3.79 9.90 2.53
N LYS A 140 -4.00 8.75 1.89
CA LYS A 140 -5.21 7.92 2.03
C LYS A 140 -5.02 6.75 3.00
N LEU A 141 -3.79 6.28 3.18
CA LEU A 141 -3.49 5.03 3.86
C LEU A 141 -2.21 5.17 4.68
N THR A 142 -2.28 4.72 5.93
CA THR A 142 -1.12 4.42 6.76
C THR A 142 -1.21 2.99 7.24
N LEU A 143 -0.17 2.19 6.99
CA LEU A 143 -0.08 0.81 7.42
C LEU A 143 1.29 0.57 8.05
N LYS A 144 1.28 -0.02 9.25
CA LYS A 144 2.48 -0.39 9.97
C LYS A 144 2.73 -1.88 9.82
N PHE A 145 3.97 -2.23 9.52
CA PHE A 145 4.43 -3.58 9.29
C PHE A 145 5.51 -3.94 10.29
N HIS A 146 5.48 -5.18 10.74
CA HIS A 146 6.53 -5.77 11.55
C HIS A 146 6.96 -7.11 10.94
N LYS A 147 8.20 -7.51 11.22
CA LYS A 147 8.71 -8.79 10.75
C LYS A 147 8.32 -9.88 11.73
N THR A 148 7.72 -10.96 11.24
CA THR A 148 7.37 -12.15 12.01
C THR A 148 8.61 -13.02 12.27
N SER A 149 8.51 -13.99 13.18
CA SER A 149 9.63 -14.87 13.56
C SER A 149 10.14 -15.75 12.42
N ASP A 150 9.25 -16.13 11.50
CA ASP A 150 9.53 -16.84 10.25
C ASP A 150 9.99 -15.91 9.10
N GLY A 151 10.06 -14.60 9.36
CA GLY A 151 10.69 -13.63 8.47
C GLY A 151 9.75 -12.93 7.48
N HIS A 152 8.44 -13.21 7.52
CA HIS A 152 7.43 -12.50 6.74
C HIS A 152 7.14 -11.09 7.30
N TRP A 153 6.43 -10.27 6.54
CA TRP A 153 5.92 -8.98 7.01
C TRP A 153 4.47 -9.12 7.41
N ALA A 154 4.09 -8.57 8.55
CA ALA A 154 2.72 -8.60 9.04
C ALA A 154 2.23 -7.21 9.47
N THR A 155 0.95 -6.93 9.27
CA THR A 155 0.29 -5.82 9.98
C THR A 155 -0.03 -6.21 11.41
N SER A 156 -0.31 -5.24 12.29
CA SER A 156 -0.53 -5.48 13.73
C SER A 156 -1.67 -6.44 14.06
N ASP A 157 -2.55 -6.70 13.10
CA ASP A 157 -3.63 -7.68 13.22
C ASP A 157 -3.22 -9.10 12.80
N GLY A 158 -1.95 -9.33 12.47
CA GLY A 158 -1.43 -10.64 12.05
C GLY A 158 -1.64 -10.95 10.56
N THR A 159 -2.22 -10.04 9.76
CA THR A 159 -2.30 -10.27 8.31
C THR A 159 -0.89 -10.31 7.73
N ILE A 160 -0.52 -11.41 7.09
CA ILE A 160 0.77 -11.63 6.42
C ILE A 160 0.75 -10.98 5.04
N TRP A 161 1.88 -10.36 4.70
CA TRP A 161 2.13 -9.67 3.44
C TRP A 161 3.40 -10.20 2.79
N PHE A 162 3.24 -10.62 1.53
CA PHE A 162 4.33 -11.13 0.71
C PHE A 162 4.83 -10.03 -0.22
N VAL A 163 6.16 -9.89 -0.27
CA VAL A 163 6.82 -8.95 -1.16
C VAL A 163 7.16 -9.67 -2.47
N SER A 164 6.51 -9.31 -3.57
CA SER A 164 6.75 -9.91 -4.88
C SER A 164 7.29 -8.88 -5.88
N LYS A 165 7.98 -9.36 -6.92
CA LYS A 165 8.37 -8.49 -8.04
C LYS A 165 7.10 -7.95 -8.69
N ARG A 166 7.11 -6.68 -9.08
CA ARG A 166 5.98 -6.10 -9.79
C ARG A 166 5.94 -6.68 -11.21
N ASP A 167 4.90 -7.44 -11.52
CA ASP A 167 4.66 -7.88 -12.89
C ASP A 167 4.40 -6.65 -13.77
N ARG A 168 5.26 -6.44 -14.77
CA ARG A 168 5.17 -5.32 -15.72
C ARG A 168 4.01 -5.44 -16.71
N LYS A 169 3.09 -6.39 -16.53
CA LYS A 169 2.00 -6.69 -17.48
C LYS A 169 0.64 -6.26 -16.93
N LEU A 170 0.44 -4.96 -16.77
CA LEU A 170 -0.87 -4.33 -16.92
C LEU A 170 -0.61 -2.98 -17.60
N LYS A 171 -0.58 -3.02 -18.94
CA LYS A 171 -0.75 -1.86 -19.81
C LYS A 171 -2.22 -1.69 -20.10
#